data_AF-A0A383DHX1-F1
#
_entry.id   AF-A0A383DHX1-F1
#
_cell.length_a   1.000
_cell.length_b   1.000
_cell.length_c   1.000
_cell.angle_alpha   90.00
_cell.angle_beta   90.00
_cell.angle_gamma   90.00
#
_symmetry.space_group_name_H-M   'P 1'
#
loop_
_entity.id
_entity.type
_entity.pdbx_description
1 polymer ?
#
loop_
_entity_poly.entity_id
_entity_poly.type
_entity_poly.pdbx_seq_one_letter_code
_entity_poly.pdbx_strand_id
1 'polypeptide(L)'
;MIKICKYFSLLTWIVLSFDCVLLGKEEQVATEDKELEPTKLMQGEARWLAEALHRAHYSKVSVEKVDRKEFLETYMNRLDRQRLYFLESDHEGYLKTFLPTIGTYLEQGNLFPGFRIYNDYKAKALVRLAWVIARLQKYFDLNADATFVPDRKKIPWPKDEKEADEIWEKRLTYEMIAE
;
A
#
# COMPACT_ATOMS: atom_id res chain seq x y z
N MET A 1 -28.12 0.10 -72.13
CA MET A 1 -29.43 0.31 -71.48
C MET A 1 -29.28 -0.05 -70.01
N ILE A 2 -29.77 0.86 -69.15
CA ILE A 2 -30.22 0.64 -67.76
C ILE A 2 -29.13 0.45 -66.68
N LYS A 3 -28.95 1.54 -65.93
CA LYS A 3 -28.39 1.66 -64.56
C LYS A 3 -29.14 0.74 -63.60
N ILE A 4 -28.45 0.12 -62.63
CA ILE A 4 -28.93 -0.13 -61.25
C ILE A 4 -27.71 -0.49 -60.37
N CYS A 5 -27.71 0.04 -59.14
CA CYS A 5 -26.87 -0.35 -57.99
C CYS A 5 -25.39 0.09 -57.93
N LYS A 6 -25.15 1.40 -58.02
CA LYS A 6 -24.32 2.06 -57.00
C LYS A 6 -25.03 1.88 -55.64
N TYR A 7 -24.33 1.53 -54.56
CA TYR A 7 -24.81 1.38 -53.14
C TYR A 7 -24.87 -0.02 -52.50
N PHE A 8 -24.16 -1.05 -53.00
CA PHE A 8 -23.98 -2.30 -52.23
C PHE A 8 -22.53 -2.63 -51.84
N SER A 9 -21.56 -1.80 -52.23
CA SER A 9 -20.12 -2.05 -52.03
C SER A 9 -19.45 -1.13 -50.99
N LEU A 10 -20.22 -0.31 -50.27
CA LEU A 10 -19.67 0.68 -49.31
C LEU A 10 -20.22 0.52 -47.88
N LEU A 11 -21.07 -0.47 -47.62
CA LEU A 11 -21.61 -0.73 -46.28
C LEU A 11 -20.95 -1.92 -45.55
N THR A 12 -20.01 -2.62 -46.20
CA THR A 12 -19.25 -3.73 -45.59
C THR A 12 -17.84 -3.32 -45.15
N TRP A 13 -17.45 -2.07 -45.38
CA TRP A 13 -16.17 -1.50 -44.91
C TRP A 13 -16.31 -0.64 -43.65
N ILE A 14 -17.52 -0.54 -43.07
CA ILE A 14 -17.75 0.11 -41.76
C ILE A 14 -17.75 -0.92 -40.62
N VAL A 15 -18.02 -2.20 -40.93
CA VAL A 15 -18.02 -3.28 -39.94
C VAL A 15 -16.61 -3.83 -39.67
N LEU A 16 -15.66 -3.63 -40.59
CA LEU A 16 -14.24 -4.01 -40.39
C LEU A 16 -13.38 -2.95 -39.67
N SER A 17 -13.96 -1.80 -39.34
CA SER A 17 -13.37 -0.80 -38.43
C SER A 17 -13.93 -0.90 -37.01
N PHE A 18 -14.82 -1.86 -36.73
CA PHE A 18 -15.43 -2.09 -35.42
C PHE A 18 -14.89 -3.35 -34.71
N ASP A 19 -13.82 -3.95 -35.22
CA ASP A 19 -13.04 -5.00 -34.56
C ASP A 19 -11.64 -4.45 -34.19
N CYS A 20 -11.62 -3.47 -33.28
CA CYS A 20 -10.51 -3.34 -32.33
C CYS A 20 -10.97 -2.56 -31.10
N VAL A 21 -12.16 -2.87 -30.59
CA VAL A 21 -12.61 -2.44 -29.24
C VAL A 21 -12.29 -3.54 -28.23
N LEU A 22 -11.13 -4.20 -28.35
CA LEU A 22 -10.56 -5.11 -27.35
C LEU A 22 -9.02 -5.19 -27.49
N LEU A 23 -8.36 -4.06 -27.79
CA LEU A 23 -6.97 -3.93 -27.35
C LEU A 23 -7.03 -3.38 -25.94
N GLY A 24 -6.86 -4.27 -24.96
CA GLY A 24 -6.57 -3.90 -23.59
C GLY A 24 -5.50 -2.82 -23.62
N LYS A 25 -5.89 -1.58 -23.32
CA LYS A 25 -4.96 -0.63 -22.77
C LYS A 25 -4.45 -1.31 -21.51
N GLU A 26 -3.25 -1.87 -21.58
CA GLU A 26 -2.41 -1.89 -20.38
C GLU A 26 -2.42 -0.45 -19.89
N GLU A 27 -3.19 -0.22 -18.83
CA GLU A 27 -3.10 0.99 -18.06
C GLU A 27 -1.70 0.95 -17.44
N GLN A 28 -0.73 1.45 -18.20
CA GLN A 28 0.60 1.72 -17.74
C GLN A 28 0.42 2.70 -16.58
N VAL A 29 0.39 2.17 -15.36
CA VAL A 29 0.45 2.93 -14.12
C VAL A 29 1.87 3.49 -14.03
N ALA A 30 2.19 4.42 -14.92
CA ALA A 30 3.27 5.36 -14.75
C ALA A 30 2.73 6.44 -13.81
N THR A 31 2.54 6.07 -12.54
CA THR A 31 2.44 7.08 -11.48
C THR A 31 3.80 7.73 -11.40
N GLU A 32 3.89 8.98 -11.81
CA GLU A 32 4.93 9.89 -11.33
C GLU A 32 4.89 9.80 -9.80
N ASP A 33 5.77 8.99 -9.21
CA ASP A 33 5.72 8.60 -7.79
C ASP A 33 6.24 9.75 -6.95
N LYS A 34 5.46 10.83 -6.91
CA LYS A 34 5.79 12.00 -6.12
C LYS A 34 5.67 11.63 -4.65
N GLU A 35 6.75 11.87 -3.92
CA GLU A 35 6.78 11.73 -2.47
C GLU A 35 5.68 12.63 -1.87
N LEU A 36 4.85 12.05 -1.00
CA LEU A 36 3.78 12.81 -0.35
C LEU A 36 4.40 13.67 0.74
N GLU A 37 3.99 14.94 0.76
CA GLU A 37 4.49 15.93 1.71
C GLU A 37 3.35 16.54 2.51
N PRO A 38 3.56 16.83 3.81
CA PRO A 38 2.54 17.46 4.62
C PRO A 38 2.30 18.90 4.18
N THR A 39 1.02 19.26 4.02
CA THR A 39 0.64 20.66 3.77
C THR A 39 0.74 21.50 5.05
N LYS A 40 0.90 22.82 4.90
CA LYS A 40 0.90 23.74 6.06
C LYS A 40 -0.40 23.70 6.85
N LEU A 41 -1.53 23.46 6.18
CA LEU A 41 -2.83 23.32 6.82
C LEU A 41 -2.85 22.09 7.74
N MET A 42 -2.41 20.93 7.24
CA MET A 42 -2.34 19.70 8.01
C MET A 42 -1.45 19.84 9.25
N GLN A 43 -0.33 20.57 9.15
CA GLN A 43 0.53 20.85 10.30
C GLN A 43 -0.20 21.70 11.37
N GLY A 44 -0.95 22.71 10.93
CA GLY A 44 -1.77 23.54 11.82
C GLY A 44 -2.88 22.74 12.51
N GLU A 45 -3.57 21.89 11.76
CA GLU A 45 -4.61 20.99 12.28
C GLU A 45 -4.05 19.97 13.26
N ALA A 46 -2.89 19.38 12.96
CA ALA A 46 -2.22 18.44 13.85
C ALA A 46 -1.82 19.08 15.17
N ARG A 47 -1.26 20.30 15.13
CA ARG A 47 -0.92 21.06 16.34
C ARG A 47 -2.17 21.39 17.15
N TRP A 48 -3.22 21.90 16.49
CA TRP A 48 -4.48 22.21 17.16
C TRP A 48 -5.08 20.97 17.83
N LEU A 49 -5.05 19.82 17.15
CA LEU A 49 -5.52 18.55 17.69
C LEU A 49 -4.71 18.11 18.93
N ALA A 50 -3.38 18.22 18.88
CA ALA A 50 -2.51 17.90 20.00
C ALA A 50 -2.84 18.77 21.24
N GLU A 51 -3.03 20.07 21.03
CA GLU A 51 -3.43 21.00 22.09
C GLU A 51 -4.84 20.72 22.63
N ALA A 52 -5.78 20.38 21.75
CA ALA A 52 -7.15 20.04 22.13
C ALA A 52 -7.17 18.75 22.99
N LEU A 53 -6.42 17.72 22.58
CA LEU A 53 -6.27 16.50 23.36
C LEU A 53 -5.62 16.78 24.73
N HIS A 54 -4.59 17.61 24.76
CA HIS A 54 -3.93 17.95 26.02
C HIS A 54 -4.87 18.66 27.02
N ARG A 55 -5.71 19.58 26.53
CA ARG A 55 -6.59 20.41 27.38
C ARG A 55 -7.94 19.75 27.70
N ALA A 56 -8.55 19.06 26.74
CA ALA A 56 -9.93 18.60 26.82
C ALA A 56 -10.07 17.11 27.14
N HIS A 57 -9.02 16.29 26.97
CA HIS A 57 -9.12 14.87 27.24
C HIS A 57 -9.18 14.59 28.75
N TYR A 58 -10.18 13.83 29.19
CA TYR A 58 -10.43 13.52 30.61
C TYR A 58 -9.20 12.90 31.30
N SER A 59 -8.50 11.99 30.62
CA SER A 59 -7.27 11.38 31.13
C SER A 59 -6.05 12.32 31.13
N LYS A 60 -6.19 13.57 30.69
CA LYS A 60 -5.12 14.57 30.53
C LYS A 60 -3.87 13.98 29.87
N VAL A 61 -4.07 13.29 28.75
CA VAL A 61 -2.98 12.69 27.98
C VAL A 61 -2.13 13.84 27.45
N SER A 62 -0.94 14.03 28.03
CA SER A 62 0.07 14.92 27.46
C SER A 62 0.91 14.14 26.47
N VAL A 63 1.42 14.83 25.44
CA VAL A 63 2.34 14.23 24.45
C VAL A 63 3.56 13.60 25.14
N GLU A 64 4.04 14.19 26.23
CA GLU A 64 5.13 13.67 27.05
C GLU A 64 4.85 12.30 27.69
N LYS A 65 3.59 12.01 28.02
CA LYS A 65 3.18 10.76 28.69
C LYS A 65 2.84 9.64 27.70
N VAL A 66 2.79 9.94 26.41
CA VAL A 66 2.54 8.94 25.38
C VAL A 66 3.76 8.05 25.26
N ASP A 67 3.56 6.74 25.29
CA ASP A 67 4.61 5.81 24.92
C ASP A 67 4.91 6.00 23.42
N ARG A 68 6.06 6.64 23.17
CA ARG A 68 6.55 6.98 21.83
C ARG A 68 6.80 5.73 20.97
N LYS A 69 7.23 4.63 21.59
CA LYS A 69 7.44 3.37 20.88
C LYS A 69 6.09 2.79 20.48
N GLU A 70 5.17 2.68 21.43
CA GLU A 70 3.83 2.17 21.17
C GLU A 70 3.11 3.01 20.10
N PHE A 71 3.28 4.33 20.11
CA PHE A 71 2.71 5.23 19.12
C PHE A 71 3.20 4.91 17.69
N LEU A 72 4.52 4.80 17.50
CA LEU A 72 5.11 4.46 16.20
C LEU A 72 4.70 3.06 15.75
N GLU A 73 4.75 2.07 16.65
CA GLU A 73 4.34 0.70 16.34
C GLU A 73 2.85 0.61 16.00
N THR A 74 1.99 1.37 16.69
CA THR A 74 0.57 1.46 16.38
C THR A 74 0.34 2.05 15.01
N TYR A 75 1.08 3.10 14.64
CA TYR A 75 1.01 3.68 13.30
C TYR A 75 1.43 2.67 12.22
N MET A 76 2.55 1.98 12.41
CA MET A 76 3.00 0.93 11.49
C MET A 76 2.00 -0.23 11.38
N ASN A 77 1.43 -0.69 12.49
CA ASN A 77 0.38 -1.73 12.49
C ASN A 77 -0.92 -1.28 11.80
N ARG A 78 -1.21 0.03 11.75
CA ARG A 78 -2.35 0.56 10.98
C ARG A 78 -2.10 0.53 9.48
N LEU A 79 -0.85 0.73 9.06
CA LEU A 79 -0.46 0.62 7.65
C LEU A 79 -0.37 -0.84 7.20
N ASP A 80 0.32 -1.67 7.97
CA ASP A 80 0.60 -3.06 7.66
C ASP A 80 0.13 -4.01 8.77
N ARG A 81 -1.19 -4.15 8.88
CA ARG A 81 -1.83 -4.98 9.92
C ARG A 81 -1.45 -6.47 9.83
N GLN A 82 -1.25 -6.99 8.62
CA GLN A 82 -0.89 -8.39 8.39
C GLN A 82 0.64 -8.61 8.35
N ARG A 83 1.44 -7.55 8.49
CA ARG A 83 2.91 -7.60 8.53
C ARG A 83 3.47 -8.29 7.28
N LEU A 84 3.02 -7.82 6.11
CA LEU A 84 3.33 -8.38 4.80
C LEU A 84 4.27 -7.50 3.97
N TYR A 85 4.40 -6.22 4.34
CA TYR A 85 5.11 -5.24 3.51
C TYR A 85 6.39 -4.74 4.18
N PHE A 86 6.34 -4.44 5.48
CA PHE A 86 7.54 -4.01 6.19
C PHE A 86 8.45 -5.20 6.54
N LEU A 87 9.74 -4.94 6.57
CA LEU A 87 10.75 -5.84 7.15
C LEU A 87 11.04 -5.48 8.60
N GLU A 88 11.62 -6.41 9.35
CA GLU A 88 12.14 -6.16 10.70
C GLU A 88 13.16 -5.01 10.70
N SER A 89 14.01 -4.93 9.68
CA SER A 89 14.96 -3.82 9.51
C SER A 89 14.30 -2.45 9.35
N ASP A 90 13.13 -2.39 8.72
CA ASP A 90 12.38 -1.14 8.55
C ASP A 90 11.84 -0.67 9.90
N HIS A 91 11.24 -1.59 10.67
CA HIS A 91 10.73 -1.32 12.02
C HIS A 91 11.83 -0.81 12.95
N GLU A 92 12.97 -1.50 13.00
CA GLU A 92 14.11 -1.06 13.80
C GLU A 92 14.66 0.29 13.33
N GLY A 93 14.73 0.50 12.01
CA GLY A 93 15.17 1.74 11.39
C GLY A 93 14.30 2.94 11.77
N TYR A 94 12.98 2.79 11.73
CA TYR A 94 12.04 3.83 12.11
C TYR A 94 12.09 4.13 13.61
N LEU A 95 12.15 3.10 14.46
CA LEU A 95 12.30 3.30 15.89
C LEU A 95 13.61 4.05 16.20
N LYS A 96 14.73 3.63 15.62
CA LYS A 96 16.01 4.31 15.82
C LYS A 96 15.98 5.78 15.38
N THR A 97 15.33 6.06 14.26
CA THR A 97 15.30 7.40 13.65
C THR A 97 14.35 8.35 14.37
N PHE A 98 13.13 7.90 14.69
CA PHE A 98 12.06 8.78 15.14
C PHE A 98 11.82 8.75 16.65
N LEU A 99 12.14 7.68 17.36
CA LEU A 99 11.88 7.57 18.80
C LEU A 99 12.46 8.74 19.63
N PRO A 100 13.67 9.26 19.35
CA PRO A 100 14.21 10.39 20.10
C PRO A 100 13.42 11.69 19.92
N THR A 101 12.93 11.96 18.71
CA THR A 101 12.38 13.27 18.30
C THR A 101 10.85 13.28 18.13
N ILE A 102 10.19 12.13 18.16
CA ILE A 102 8.75 12.02 17.85
C ILE A 102 7.88 12.85 18.81
N GLY A 103 8.25 12.97 20.09
CA GLY A 103 7.54 13.82 21.04
C GLY A 103 7.52 15.28 20.61
N THR A 104 8.69 15.82 20.25
CA THR A 104 8.82 17.19 19.73
C THR A 104 8.07 17.38 18.41
N TYR A 105 8.10 16.38 17.51
CA TYR A 105 7.34 16.45 16.27
C TYR A 105 5.83 16.52 16.53
N LEU A 106 5.30 15.74 17.47
CA LEU A 106 3.89 15.75 17.83
C LEU A 106 3.46 17.08 18.45
N GLU A 107 4.27 17.65 19.35
CA GLU A 107 4.00 18.98 19.94
C GLU A 107 3.98 20.10 18.88
N GLN A 108 4.89 20.02 17.92
CA GLN A 108 4.98 21.01 16.85
C GLN A 108 3.94 20.79 15.74
N GLY A 109 3.19 19.69 15.75
CA GLY A 109 2.31 19.30 14.64
C GLY A 109 3.09 18.95 13.37
N ASN A 110 4.36 18.55 13.50
CA ASN A 110 5.18 18.12 12.38
C ASN A 110 4.86 16.67 12.02
N LEU A 111 4.29 16.49 10.82
CA LEU A 111 3.82 15.20 10.32
C LEU A 111 4.90 14.42 9.54
N PHE A 112 6.11 14.96 9.43
CA PHE A 112 7.20 14.36 8.64
C PHE A 112 7.43 12.86 8.92
N PRO A 113 7.50 12.37 10.17
CA PRO A 113 7.69 10.94 10.43
C PRO A 113 6.58 10.05 9.84
N GLY A 114 5.32 10.51 9.93
CA GLY A 114 4.18 9.76 9.40
C GLY A 114 4.21 9.70 7.87
N PHE A 115 4.45 10.83 7.21
CA PHE A 115 4.57 10.88 5.75
C PHE A 115 5.74 10.05 5.26
N ARG A 116 6.89 10.10 5.93
CA ARG A 116 8.06 9.29 5.56
C ARG A 116 7.76 7.80 5.60
N ILE A 117 7.24 7.29 6.73
CA ILE A 117 6.88 5.87 6.87
C ILE A 117 5.81 5.46 5.84
N TYR A 118 4.84 6.33 5.58
CA TYR A 118 3.80 6.06 4.58
C TYR A 118 4.35 6.01 3.14
N ASN A 119 5.25 6.91 2.78
CA ASN A 119 5.89 6.89 1.46
C ASN A 119 6.73 5.62 1.27
N ASP A 120 7.49 5.23 2.28
CA ASP A 120 8.27 3.98 2.27
C ASP A 120 7.33 2.75 2.15
N TYR A 121 6.20 2.73 2.86
CA TYR A 121 5.16 1.71 2.71
C TYR A 121 4.56 1.68 1.30
N LYS A 122 4.19 2.86 0.76
CA LYS A 122 3.60 3.00 -0.58
C LYS A 122 4.55 2.42 -1.64
N ALA A 123 5.82 2.77 -1.57
CA ALA A 123 6.84 2.26 -2.50
C ALA A 123 6.95 0.73 -2.42
N LYS A 124 7.02 0.17 -1.21
CA LYS A 124 7.06 -1.29 -1.01
C LYS A 124 5.79 -1.99 -1.51
N ALA A 125 4.63 -1.39 -1.29
CA ALA A 125 3.36 -1.93 -1.76
C ALA A 125 3.29 -1.96 -3.30
N LEU A 126 3.81 -0.94 -3.99
CA LEU A 126 3.88 -0.90 -5.45
C LEU A 126 4.85 -1.97 -6.01
N VAL A 127 6.04 -2.10 -5.42
CA VAL A 127 6.99 -3.16 -5.78
C VAL A 127 6.36 -4.53 -5.58
N ARG A 128 5.67 -4.73 -4.45
CA ARG A 128 4.99 -5.99 -4.14
C ARG A 128 3.84 -6.27 -5.11
N LEU A 129 3.06 -5.27 -5.50
CA LEU A 129 2.00 -5.41 -6.49
C LEU A 129 2.55 -5.91 -7.83
N ALA A 130 3.64 -5.31 -8.32
CA ALA A 130 4.30 -5.75 -9.55
C ALA A 130 4.80 -7.20 -9.45
N TRP A 131 5.40 -7.56 -8.31
CA TRP A 131 5.82 -8.94 -8.03
C TRP A 131 4.63 -9.91 -8.05
N VAL A 132 3.52 -9.58 -7.39
CA VAL A 132 2.31 -10.42 -7.34
C VAL A 132 1.74 -10.63 -8.74
N ILE A 133 1.61 -9.57 -9.55
CA ILE A 133 1.11 -9.68 -10.93
C ILE A 133 1.99 -10.62 -11.75
N ALA A 134 3.32 -10.47 -11.68
CA ALA A 134 4.26 -11.34 -12.37
C ALA A 134 4.22 -12.79 -11.85
N ARG A 135 3.94 -12.98 -10.56
CA ARG A 135 3.85 -14.30 -9.93
C ARG A 135 2.58 -15.04 -10.30
N LEU A 136 1.46 -14.33 -10.43
CA LEU A 136 0.15 -14.87 -10.82
C LEU A 136 0.14 -15.44 -12.25
N GLN A 137 1.04 -15.00 -13.12
CA GLN A 137 1.20 -15.53 -14.48
C GLN A 137 1.90 -16.90 -14.54
N LYS A 138 2.46 -17.37 -13.41
CA LYS A 138 3.18 -18.64 -13.32
C LYS A 138 2.30 -19.72 -12.71
N TYR A 139 2.66 -20.98 -12.95
CA TYR A 139 1.98 -22.13 -12.37
C TYR A 139 2.05 -22.12 -10.83
N PHE A 140 0.98 -22.57 -10.17
CA PHE A 140 0.92 -22.82 -8.73
C PHE A 140 0.65 -24.30 -8.49
N ASP A 141 1.47 -24.91 -7.64
CA ASP A 141 1.20 -26.26 -7.15
C ASP A 141 0.27 -26.17 -5.94
N LEU A 142 -1.01 -26.47 -6.17
CA LEU A 142 -2.05 -26.45 -5.14
C LEU A 142 -2.17 -27.78 -4.36
N ASN A 143 -1.40 -28.80 -4.75
CA ASN A 143 -1.41 -30.09 -4.08
C ASN A 143 -0.33 -30.20 -2.98
N ALA A 144 0.46 -29.16 -2.78
CA ALA A 144 1.47 -29.11 -1.74
C ALA A 144 0.82 -28.97 -0.35
N ASP A 145 1.33 -29.71 0.64
CA ASP A 145 0.95 -29.60 2.07
C ASP A 145 1.51 -28.31 2.70
N ALA A 146 1.06 -27.15 2.20
CA ALA A 146 1.45 -25.84 2.69
C ALA A 146 0.39 -25.25 3.62
N THR A 147 0.80 -24.82 4.82
CA THR A 147 -0.07 -24.12 5.76
C THR A 147 0.17 -22.62 5.72
N PHE A 148 -0.92 -21.85 5.64
CA PHE A 148 -0.91 -20.40 5.77
C PHE A 148 -1.67 -19.97 7.02
N VAL A 149 -1.20 -18.92 7.70
CA VAL A 149 -1.85 -18.33 8.87
C VAL A 149 -2.53 -17.03 8.44
N PRO A 150 -3.88 -16.96 8.37
CA PRO A 150 -4.58 -15.76 7.89
C PRO A 150 -4.44 -14.54 8.83
N ASP A 151 -4.46 -14.76 10.15
CA ASP A 151 -4.26 -13.69 11.13
C ASP A 151 -2.79 -13.59 11.55
N ARG A 152 -2.07 -12.66 10.93
CA ARG A 152 -0.64 -12.42 11.15
C ARG A 152 -0.35 -11.23 12.06
N LYS A 153 -1.35 -10.63 12.70
CA LYS A 153 -1.19 -9.37 13.47
C LYS A 153 -0.15 -9.45 14.60
N LYS A 154 0.06 -10.64 15.17
CA LYS A 154 0.97 -10.88 16.30
C LYS A 154 2.29 -11.54 15.89
N ILE A 155 2.45 -11.89 14.62
CA ILE A 155 3.66 -12.54 14.10
C ILE A 155 4.71 -11.45 13.84
N PRO A 156 6.01 -11.63 14.14
CA PRO A 156 7.03 -10.65 13.78
C PRO A 156 7.01 -10.30 12.29
N TRP A 157 7.49 -9.10 11.95
CA TRP A 157 7.75 -8.75 10.56
C TRP A 157 8.81 -9.69 9.96
N PRO A 158 8.75 -9.98 8.65
CA PRO A 158 9.77 -10.78 7.98
C PRO A 158 11.15 -10.15 8.14
N LYS A 159 12.17 -10.99 8.34
CA LYS A 159 13.56 -10.55 8.56
C LYS A 159 14.20 -10.00 7.29
N ASP A 160 13.87 -10.60 6.17
CA ASP A 160 14.41 -10.27 4.86
C ASP A 160 13.35 -10.43 3.76
N GLU A 161 13.71 -9.98 2.56
CA GLU A 161 12.83 -10.06 1.38
C GLU A 161 12.49 -11.51 0.99
N LYS A 162 13.37 -12.48 1.29
CA LYS A 162 13.11 -13.88 0.98
C LYS A 162 12.00 -14.43 1.88
N GLU A 163 12.04 -14.15 3.18
CA GLU A 163 10.98 -14.51 4.11
C GLU A 163 9.67 -13.81 3.74
N ALA A 164 9.73 -12.54 3.33
CA ALA A 164 8.56 -11.82 2.83
C ALA A 164 7.97 -12.52 1.60
N ASP A 165 8.79 -12.90 0.62
CA ASP A 165 8.36 -13.62 -0.58
C ASP A 165 7.73 -14.97 -0.25
N GLU A 166 8.30 -15.75 0.66
CA GLU A 166 7.73 -17.01 1.12
C GLU A 166 6.34 -16.83 1.78
N ILE A 167 6.15 -15.75 2.54
CA ILE A 167 4.85 -15.42 3.13
C ILE A 167 3.84 -15.09 2.03
N TRP A 168 4.25 -14.32 1.02
CA TRP A 168 3.40 -13.96 -0.10
C TRP A 168 3.06 -15.15 -0.98
N GLU A 169 3.99 -16.07 -1.25
CA GLU A 169 3.72 -17.33 -1.93
C GLU A 169 2.62 -18.13 -1.21
N LYS A 170 2.78 -18.34 0.11
CA LYS A 170 1.78 -19.05 0.92
C LYS A 170 0.43 -18.35 0.93
N ARG A 171 0.44 -17.02 0.97
CA ARG A 171 -0.78 -16.22 0.88
C ARG A 171 -1.48 -16.43 -0.46
N LEU A 172 -0.76 -16.28 -1.58
CA LEU A 172 -1.34 -16.44 -2.91
C LEU A 172 -1.90 -17.85 -3.12
N THR A 173 -1.16 -18.88 -2.74
CA THR A 173 -1.66 -20.27 -2.78
C THR A 173 -2.91 -20.44 -1.92
N TYR A 174 -2.95 -19.84 -0.73
CA TYR A 174 -4.12 -19.89 0.14
C TYR A 174 -5.36 -19.23 -0.49
N GLU A 175 -5.21 -18.04 -1.07
CA GLU A 175 -6.32 -17.33 -1.75
C GLU A 175 -6.80 -18.14 -2.96
N MET A 176 -5.89 -18.74 -3.75
CA MET A 176 -6.25 -19.58 -4.90
C MET A 176 -7.01 -20.86 -4.53
N ILE A 177 -6.76 -21.43 -3.34
CA ILE A 177 -7.50 -22.60 -2.83
C ILE A 177 -8.85 -22.19 -2.25
N ALA A 178 -8.97 -20.95 -1.78
CA ALA A 178 -10.18 -20.44 -1.15
C ALA A 178 -11.28 -20.01 -2.16
N GLU A 179 -10.91 -19.67 -3.39
CA GLU A 179 -11.84 -19.43 -4.52
C GLU A 179 -12.43 -20.73 -5.09
#